data_AF-A0A2V5IKC8-F1
#
_entry.id   AF-A0A2V5IKC8-F1
#
_cell.length_a   1.000
_cell.length_b   1.000
_cell.length_c   1.000
_cell.angle_alpha   90.00
_cell.angle_beta   90.00
_cell.angle_gamma   90.00
#
_symmetry.space_group_name_H-M   'P 1'
#
loop_
_entity.id
_entity.type
_entity.pdbx_description
1 polymer ?
#
loop_
_entity_poly.entity_id
_entity_poly.type
_entity_poly.pdbx_seq_one_letter_code
_entity_poly.pdbx_strand_id
1 'polypeptide(L)'
;MVATTIVPPNDPQSPRWLLDLQEWRTVPYTDVQQEILDGEGYGIVSYTWGYIADDGKPASDPPEGLLWDVPAVQGWTLAEARQVMQSVGTRYIWWDWMCVPQSGERMRPWDEKLDLGKVQGEEIAKQMHIYKHAKKSIVWLHATLWERESPIKDLLLLCVKDEEDREEQENERPAELQKHTNSVMSLLKHAHETERWTRSGWTLQEGVLLHETELVDRRGCRLPGKHFWYGDQATVGDLTVPITRLAWEIAIAYFIKSQGYEPDVGSPIPKRTHAFARLP
;
A
#
# COMPACT_ATOMS: atom_id res chain seq x y z
N MET A 1 -24.71 -2.35 31.80
CA MET A 1 -25.61 -2.85 30.75
C MET A 1 -24.73 -3.48 29.70
N VAL A 2 -24.85 -4.79 29.46
CA VAL A 2 -24.11 -5.46 28.38
C VAL A 2 -24.81 -5.03 27.10
N ALA A 3 -24.17 -4.15 26.32
CA ALA A 3 -24.67 -3.80 25.00
C ALA A 3 -24.72 -5.08 24.18
N THR A 4 -25.90 -5.51 23.75
CA THR A 4 -26.03 -6.55 22.74
C THR A 4 -25.35 -6.03 21.48
N THR A 5 -24.22 -6.62 21.12
CA THR A 5 -23.44 -6.26 19.95
C THR A 5 -24.18 -6.75 18.70
N ILE A 6 -25.07 -5.91 18.19
CA ILE A 6 -25.83 -6.21 16.98
C ILE A 6 -24.90 -5.98 15.79
N VAL A 7 -24.62 -7.04 15.05
CA VAL A 7 -23.99 -6.93 13.73
C VAL A 7 -24.96 -6.18 12.81
N PRO A 8 -24.56 -5.06 12.17
CA PRO A 8 -25.41 -4.34 11.21
C PRO A 8 -25.92 -5.27 10.09
N PRO A 9 -26.85 -4.86 9.21
CA PRO A 9 -27.18 -5.64 8.01
C PRO A 9 -26.01 -5.63 7.01
N ASN A 10 -25.91 -6.65 6.15
CA ASN A 10 -24.94 -6.64 5.05
C ASN A 10 -25.47 -5.77 3.91
N ASP A 11 -24.70 -4.77 3.51
CA ASP A 11 -24.87 -4.07 2.23
C ASP A 11 -23.67 -4.42 1.35
N PRO A 12 -23.85 -4.98 0.14
CA PRO A 12 -22.76 -5.34 -0.76
C PRO A 12 -21.96 -4.15 -1.32
N GLN A 13 -22.44 -2.90 -1.20
CA GLN A 13 -21.80 -1.71 -1.76
C GLN A 13 -21.09 -0.83 -0.73
N SER A 14 -21.29 -1.08 0.56
CA SER A 14 -20.75 -0.24 1.63
C SER A 14 -20.12 -1.07 2.76
N PRO A 15 -19.16 -0.50 3.50
CA PRO A 15 -18.61 -1.18 4.67
C PRO A 15 -19.68 -1.32 5.75
N ARG A 16 -19.58 -2.33 6.60
CA ARG A 16 -20.47 -2.44 7.77
C ARG A 16 -20.10 -1.46 8.86
N TRP A 17 -18.79 -1.23 9.04
CA TRP A 17 -18.25 -0.38 10.09
C TRP A 17 -17.23 0.60 9.53
N LEU A 18 -17.15 1.75 10.18
CA LEU A 18 -16.04 2.68 10.07
C LEU A 18 -15.46 2.89 11.48
N LEU A 19 -14.15 3.08 11.55
CA LEU A 19 -13.46 3.52 12.75
C LEU A 19 -13.52 5.05 12.82
N ASP A 20 -14.09 5.57 13.90
CA ASP A 20 -14.03 6.98 14.25
C ASP A 20 -12.69 7.28 14.95
N LEU A 21 -11.81 8.03 14.30
CA LEU A 21 -10.48 8.36 14.85
C LEU A 21 -10.54 9.37 16.01
N GLN A 22 -11.59 10.19 16.08
CA GLN A 22 -11.77 11.17 17.14
C GLN A 22 -12.25 10.49 18.43
N GLU A 23 -13.27 9.64 18.31
CA GLU A 23 -13.88 8.96 19.45
C GLU A 23 -13.23 7.62 19.79
N TRP A 24 -12.36 7.11 18.91
CA TRP A 24 -11.67 5.82 19.04
C TRP A 24 -12.63 4.65 19.25
N ARG A 25 -13.60 4.54 18.35
CA ARG A 25 -14.59 3.47 18.36
C ARG A 25 -15.02 3.10 16.95
N THR A 26 -15.38 1.84 16.75
CA THR A 26 -16.06 1.41 15.53
C THR A 26 -17.53 1.79 15.62
N VAL A 27 -18.08 2.33 14.53
CA VAL A 27 -19.49 2.68 14.39
C VAL A 27 -20.05 2.04 13.13
N PRO A 28 -21.33 1.63 13.12
CA PRO A 28 -21.98 1.19 11.89
C PRO A 28 -21.91 2.29 10.82
N TYR A 29 -21.63 1.93 9.57
CA TYR A 29 -21.59 2.88 8.46
C TYR A 29 -22.89 3.66 8.31
N THR A 30 -24.03 2.99 8.56
CA THR A 30 -25.38 3.57 8.51
C THR A 30 -25.65 4.63 9.57
N ASP A 31 -24.84 4.67 10.62
CA ASP A 31 -24.99 5.61 11.73
C ASP A 31 -24.18 6.90 11.51
N VAL A 32 -23.30 6.91 10.49
CA VAL A 32 -22.54 8.10 10.09
C VAL A 32 -23.46 9.03 9.30
N GLN A 33 -23.46 10.32 9.66
CA GLN A 33 -24.26 11.33 8.96
C GLN A 33 -23.90 11.40 7.47
N GLN A 34 -24.93 11.38 6.61
CA GLN A 34 -24.74 11.36 5.16
C GLN A 34 -23.97 12.59 4.68
N GLU A 35 -24.16 13.76 5.30
CA GLU A 35 -23.44 14.98 4.96
C GLU A 35 -21.92 14.84 5.17
N ILE A 36 -21.49 14.08 6.17
CA ILE A 36 -20.06 13.79 6.40
C ILE A 36 -19.54 12.86 5.31
N LEU A 37 -20.30 11.81 4.97
CA LEU A 37 -19.93 10.87 3.92
C LEU A 37 -19.85 11.57 2.54
N ASP A 38 -20.82 12.43 2.23
CA ASP A 38 -20.91 13.20 0.99
C ASP A 38 -19.89 14.34 0.93
N GLY A 39 -19.50 14.91 2.07
CA GLY A 39 -18.45 15.93 2.19
C GLY A 39 -17.05 15.34 2.31
N GLU A 40 -16.65 14.99 3.53
CA GLU A 40 -15.32 14.44 3.86
C GLU A 40 -15.10 13.03 3.33
N GLY A 41 -16.16 12.21 3.32
CA GLY A 41 -16.08 10.78 3.07
C GLY A 41 -15.30 10.02 4.13
N TYR A 42 -15.06 8.74 3.87
CA TYR A 42 -14.18 7.91 4.69
C TYR A 42 -12.87 7.61 3.94
N GLY A 43 -11.87 7.24 4.72
CA GLY A 43 -10.56 6.84 4.24
C GLY A 43 -10.36 5.34 4.32
N ILE A 44 -9.38 4.81 3.59
CA ILE A 44 -8.96 3.41 3.67
C ILE A 44 -7.47 3.33 3.96
N VAL A 45 -7.07 2.20 4.53
CA VAL A 45 -5.66 1.94 4.87
C VAL A 45 -5.28 0.57 4.35
N SER A 46 -4.27 0.54 3.48
CA SER A 46 -3.66 -0.69 2.97
C SER A 46 -2.30 -0.89 3.63
N TYR A 47 -2.06 -2.07 4.20
CA TYR A 47 -0.88 -2.43 4.99
C TYR A 47 -0.94 -3.94 5.29
N THR A 48 -0.06 -4.48 6.14
CA THR A 48 -0.14 -5.90 6.50
C THR A 48 0.23 -6.17 7.95
N TRP A 49 -0.75 -6.54 8.76
CA TRP A 49 -0.56 -6.89 10.18
C TRP A 49 -0.51 -8.39 10.44
N GLY A 50 -1.17 -9.23 9.63
CA GLY A 50 -1.31 -10.67 9.88
C GLY A 50 0.03 -11.44 9.98
N TYR A 51 1.10 -10.95 9.36
CA TYR A 51 2.44 -11.56 9.47
C TYR A 51 3.19 -11.24 10.78
N ILE A 52 2.71 -10.27 11.53
CA ILE A 52 3.33 -9.76 12.75
C ILE A 52 2.37 -9.81 13.96
N ALA A 53 1.21 -10.44 13.82
CA ALA A 53 0.26 -10.64 14.90
C ALA A 53 0.90 -11.45 16.04
N ASP A 54 0.69 -10.98 17.27
CA ASP A 54 1.05 -11.67 18.51
C ASP A 54 -0.23 -12.22 19.15
N ASP A 55 -0.69 -13.34 18.61
CA ASP A 55 -1.97 -13.98 18.94
C ASP A 55 -2.15 -14.31 20.44
N GLY A 56 -1.05 -14.36 21.21
CA GLY A 56 -1.08 -14.63 22.64
C GLY A 56 -1.27 -13.39 23.51
N LYS A 57 -1.26 -12.20 22.92
CA LYS A 57 -1.26 -10.93 23.64
C LYS A 57 -2.32 -9.99 23.08
N PRO A 58 -3.30 -9.53 23.86
CA PRO A 58 -4.26 -8.54 23.38
C PRO A 58 -3.59 -7.18 23.16
N ALA A 59 -4.10 -6.41 22.21
CA ALA A 59 -3.72 -5.01 22.04
C ALA A 59 -4.08 -4.18 23.28
N SER A 60 -3.23 -3.22 23.63
CA SER A 60 -3.53 -2.22 24.65
C SER A 60 -4.41 -1.12 24.05
N ASP A 61 -5.51 -0.78 24.74
CA ASP A 61 -6.42 0.31 24.36
C ASP A 61 -7.08 0.15 22.97
N PRO A 62 -7.72 -1.01 22.67
CA PRO A 62 -8.43 -1.21 21.42
C PRO A 62 -9.67 -0.29 21.33
N PRO A 63 -10.09 0.13 20.11
CA PRO A 63 -11.31 0.90 19.93
C PRO A 63 -12.53 0.24 20.57
N GLU A 64 -13.47 1.04 21.06
CA GLU A 64 -14.77 0.50 21.50
C GLU A 64 -15.57 -0.03 20.30
N GLY A 65 -16.51 -0.95 20.54
CA GLY A 65 -17.44 -1.44 19.51
C GLY A 65 -16.95 -2.62 18.65
N LEU A 66 -15.76 -3.16 18.96
CA LEU A 66 -15.23 -4.36 18.29
C LEU A 66 -16.10 -5.59 18.57
N LEU A 67 -15.95 -6.64 17.75
CA LEU A 67 -16.66 -7.91 17.92
C LEU A 67 -15.77 -9.06 18.42
N TRP A 68 -14.47 -8.78 18.56
CA TRP A 68 -13.44 -9.78 18.76
C TRP A 68 -12.25 -9.20 19.54
N ASP A 69 -11.47 -10.08 20.14
CA ASP A 69 -10.23 -9.71 20.83
C ASP A 69 -9.13 -9.36 19.83
N VAL A 70 -8.86 -8.07 19.65
CA VAL A 70 -7.78 -7.59 18.77
C VAL A 70 -6.41 -7.94 19.38
N PRO A 71 -5.56 -8.69 18.66
CA PRO A 71 -4.22 -9.05 19.14
C PRO A 71 -3.30 -7.84 19.08
N ALA A 72 -2.21 -7.86 19.85
CA ALA A 72 -1.08 -6.99 19.64
C ALA A 72 -0.33 -7.42 18.38
N VAL A 73 0.60 -6.59 17.93
CA VAL A 73 1.55 -6.92 16.86
C VAL A 73 2.98 -6.70 17.32
N GLN A 74 3.90 -7.36 16.64
CA GLN A 74 5.32 -7.14 16.80
C GLN A 74 5.77 -5.91 16.01
N GLY A 75 6.58 -5.08 16.65
CA GLY A 75 7.27 -3.97 16.00
C GLY A 75 6.66 -2.60 16.25
N TRP A 76 5.36 -2.49 16.56
CA TRP A 76 4.70 -1.22 16.89
C TRP A 76 3.47 -1.44 17.79
N THR A 77 3.03 -0.38 18.45
CA THR A 77 1.89 -0.34 19.37
C THR A 77 0.64 0.20 18.68
N LEU A 78 -0.54 -0.14 19.21
CA LEU A 78 -1.79 0.40 18.67
C LEU A 78 -1.87 1.94 18.78
N ALA A 79 -1.21 2.53 19.79
CA ALA A 79 -1.09 3.98 19.92
C ALA A 79 -0.24 4.61 18.78
N GLU A 80 0.87 3.97 18.40
CA GLU A 80 1.66 4.40 17.22
C GLU A 80 0.84 4.25 15.94
N ALA A 81 0.12 3.14 15.76
CA ALA A 81 -0.75 2.94 14.60
C ALA A 81 -1.85 4.00 14.52
N ARG A 82 -2.50 4.32 15.66
CA ARG A 82 -3.50 5.40 15.74
C ARG A 82 -2.95 6.73 15.25
N GLN A 83 -1.72 7.07 15.59
CA GLN A 83 -1.07 8.30 15.10
C GLN A 83 -0.90 8.25 13.58
N VAL A 84 -0.50 7.11 13.02
CA VAL A 84 -0.40 6.94 11.56
C VAL A 84 -1.76 7.06 10.89
N MET A 85 -2.83 6.50 11.47
CA MET A 85 -4.18 6.59 10.91
C MET A 85 -4.66 8.03 10.75
N GLN A 86 -4.20 8.96 11.59
CA GLN A 86 -4.51 10.39 11.46
C GLN A 86 -3.94 11.00 10.15
N SER A 87 -2.88 10.42 9.59
CA SER A 87 -2.27 10.88 8.33
C SER A 87 -3.14 10.69 7.09
N VAL A 88 -4.21 9.88 7.19
CA VAL A 88 -5.24 9.74 6.14
C VAL A 88 -6.01 11.05 5.95
N GLY A 89 -6.13 11.86 7.01
CA GLY A 89 -6.74 13.19 6.94
C GLY A 89 -8.26 13.20 6.83
N THR A 90 -8.94 12.20 7.39
CA THR A 90 -10.41 12.18 7.56
C THR A 90 -10.75 11.63 8.95
N ARG A 91 -11.94 11.94 9.46
CA ARG A 91 -12.42 11.41 10.75
C ARG A 91 -12.66 9.91 10.72
N TYR A 92 -13.27 9.41 9.64
CA TYR A 92 -13.71 8.03 9.55
C TYR A 92 -12.84 7.23 8.59
N ILE A 93 -12.38 6.06 9.03
CA ILE A 93 -11.61 5.16 8.16
C ILE A 93 -12.16 3.74 8.19
N TRP A 94 -12.04 3.03 7.09
CA TRP A 94 -12.12 1.58 7.06
C TRP A 94 -10.71 1.02 7.19
N TRP A 95 -10.43 0.41 8.33
CA TRP A 95 -9.14 -0.19 8.66
C TRP A 95 -9.37 -1.65 9.03
N ASP A 96 -8.90 -2.58 8.19
CA ASP A 96 -9.26 -4.00 8.26
C ASP A 96 -9.09 -4.63 9.66
N TRP A 97 -8.06 -4.25 10.42
CA TRP A 97 -7.82 -4.77 11.77
C TRP A 97 -8.92 -4.42 12.77
N MET A 98 -9.61 -3.31 12.54
CA MET A 98 -10.65 -2.82 13.45
C MET A 98 -12.03 -3.04 12.85
N CYS A 99 -12.16 -2.93 11.52
CA CYS A 99 -13.44 -2.96 10.82
C CYS A 99 -13.81 -4.33 10.25
N VAL A 100 -12.87 -5.28 10.14
CA VAL A 100 -13.15 -6.66 9.69
C VAL A 100 -13.04 -7.58 10.90
N PRO A 101 -14.17 -8.09 11.41
CA PRO A 101 -14.15 -9.10 12.46
C PRO A 101 -13.33 -10.30 12.01
N GLN A 102 -12.48 -10.82 12.89
CA GLN A 102 -11.65 -11.98 12.55
C GLN A 102 -12.19 -13.24 13.25
N SER A 103 -12.05 -14.38 12.58
CA SER A 103 -12.42 -15.68 13.11
C SER A 103 -11.21 -16.62 13.15
N GLY A 104 -11.07 -17.39 14.23
CA GLY A 104 -10.00 -18.38 14.37
C GLY A 104 -9.80 -18.83 15.82
N GLU A 105 -9.11 -19.95 16.02
CA GLU A 105 -8.86 -20.53 17.36
C GLU A 105 -8.20 -19.56 18.34
N ARG A 106 -7.50 -18.55 17.83
CA ARG A 106 -6.75 -17.55 18.61
C ARG A 106 -7.42 -16.17 18.67
N MET A 107 -8.56 -16.00 18.01
CA MET A 107 -9.29 -14.73 17.91
C MET A 107 -10.69 -14.96 18.45
N ARG A 108 -10.88 -14.67 19.75
CA ARG A 108 -12.11 -15.02 20.45
C ARG A 108 -13.23 -14.04 20.10
N PRO A 109 -14.40 -14.51 19.65
CA PRO A 109 -15.59 -13.68 19.56
C PRO A 109 -16.03 -13.25 20.96
N TRP A 110 -16.60 -12.06 21.10
CA TRP A 110 -17.24 -11.64 22.35
C TRP A 110 -18.61 -12.30 22.58
N ASP A 111 -19.27 -12.73 21.49
CA ASP A 111 -20.49 -13.53 21.53
C ASP A 111 -20.30 -14.80 20.71
N GLU A 112 -20.25 -15.96 21.38
CA GLU A 112 -20.07 -17.28 20.76
C GLU A 112 -21.19 -17.65 19.79
N LYS A 113 -22.32 -16.94 19.80
CA LYS A 113 -23.44 -17.15 18.87
C LYS A 113 -23.21 -16.44 17.52
N LEU A 114 -22.25 -15.52 17.43
CA LEU A 114 -21.93 -14.82 16.20
C LEU A 114 -21.02 -15.68 15.31
N ASP A 115 -21.48 -15.94 14.10
CA ASP A 115 -20.63 -16.51 13.05
C ASP A 115 -19.70 -15.42 12.49
N LEU A 116 -18.61 -15.15 13.21
CA LEU A 116 -17.62 -14.16 12.78
C LEU A 116 -16.97 -14.53 11.45
N GLY A 117 -16.84 -15.82 11.12
CA GLY A 117 -16.27 -16.26 9.85
C GLY A 117 -17.13 -15.85 8.66
N LYS A 118 -18.46 -15.98 8.79
CA LYS A 118 -19.40 -15.45 7.80
C LYS A 118 -19.31 -13.94 7.69
N VAL A 119 -19.32 -13.21 8.80
CA VAL A 119 -19.25 -11.74 8.80
C VAL A 119 -17.95 -11.23 8.19
N GLN A 120 -16.83 -11.87 8.53
CA GLN A 120 -15.51 -11.64 7.95
C GLN A 120 -15.54 -11.81 6.43
N GLY A 121 -16.02 -12.97 5.96
CA GLY A 121 -16.10 -13.28 4.54
C GLY A 121 -16.99 -12.29 3.76
N GLU A 122 -18.13 -11.91 4.34
CA GLU A 122 -19.01 -10.90 3.76
C GLU A 122 -18.35 -9.52 3.68
N GLU A 123 -17.63 -9.09 4.72
CA GLU A 123 -16.95 -7.79 4.72
C GLU A 123 -15.80 -7.76 3.70
N ILE A 124 -14.99 -8.82 3.68
CA ILE A 124 -13.87 -8.99 2.75
C ILE A 124 -14.35 -9.03 1.30
N ALA A 125 -15.47 -9.71 1.01
CA ALA A 125 -16.01 -9.81 -0.35
C ALA A 125 -16.38 -8.45 -0.97
N LYS A 126 -16.56 -7.42 -0.14
CA LYS A 126 -16.92 -6.06 -0.55
C LYS A 126 -15.72 -5.12 -0.67
N GLN A 127 -14.50 -5.58 -0.37
CA GLN A 127 -13.33 -4.72 -0.30
C GLN A 127 -13.15 -3.85 -1.56
N MET A 128 -13.39 -4.40 -2.74
CA MET A 128 -13.34 -3.65 -4.01
C MET A 128 -14.26 -2.44 -4.03
N HIS A 129 -15.50 -2.60 -3.55
CA HIS A 129 -16.48 -1.51 -3.47
C HIS A 129 -16.09 -0.51 -2.39
N ILE A 130 -15.67 -1.00 -1.22
CA ILE A 130 -15.20 -0.17 -0.12
C ILE A 130 -14.02 0.72 -0.57
N TYR A 131 -13.08 0.17 -1.33
CA TYR A 131 -11.92 0.91 -1.80
C TYR A 131 -12.30 1.94 -2.87
N LYS A 132 -13.17 1.54 -3.81
CA LYS A 132 -13.65 2.42 -4.88
C LYS A 132 -14.41 3.64 -4.36
N HIS A 133 -15.13 3.52 -3.25
CA HIS A 133 -15.95 4.60 -2.68
C HIS A 133 -15.24 5.43 -1.60
N ALA A 134 -14.03 5.02 -1.20
CA ALA A 134 -13.22 5.81 -0.28
C ALA A 134 -12.74 7.11 -0.94
N LYS A 135 -12.76 8.22 -0.20
CA LYS A 135 -12.28 9.51 -0.71
C LYS A 135 -10.80 9.77 -0.44
N LYS A 136 -10.24 9.04 0.52
CA LYS A 136 -8.83 9.15 0.93
C LYS A 136 -8.26 7.76 1.14
N SER A 137 -6.96 7.62 0.93
CA SER A 137 -6.28 6.36 1.11
C SER A 137 -4.84 6.60 1.50
N ILE A 138 -4.25 5.66 2.24
CA ILE A 138 -2.81 5.55 2.43
C ILE A 138 -2.37 4.09 2.28
N VAL A 139 -1.14 3.90 1.85
CA VAL A 139 -0.41 2.64 2.03
C VAL A 139 0.59 2.83 3.16
N TRP A 140 0.44 2.08 4.25
CA TRP A 140 1.33 2.18 5.40
C TRP A 140 2.45 1.14 5.37
N LEU A 141 3.66 1.62 5.09
CA LEU A 141 4.88 0.83 5.01
C LEU A 141 5.55 0.77 6.39
N HIS A 142 5.00 -0.08 7.26
CA HIS A 142 5.35 -0.11 8.68
C HIS A 142 6.80 -0.56 8.96
N ALA A 143 7.49 -1.20 8.00
CA ALA A 143 8.91 -1.55 8.13
C ALA A 143 9.84 -0.44 7.63
N THR A 144 9.29 0.55 6.95
CA THR A 144 10.05 1.62 6.29
C THR A 144 10.08 2.89 7.15
N LEU A 145 11.19 3.62 7.11
CA LEU A 145 11.36 4.96 7.69
C LEU A 145 12.07 5.84 6.66
N TRP A 146 11.46 6.94 6.23
CA TRP A 146 12.04 7.79 5.18
C TRP A 146 13.34 8.46 5.58
N GLU A 147 13.56 8.68 6.88
CA GLU A 147 14.79 9.27 7.44
C GLU A 147 16.00 8.32 7.38
N ARG A 148 15.80 7.04 7.06
CA ARG A 148 16.85 6.00 7.03
C ARG A 148 17.00 5.41 5.64
N GLU A 149 18.07 4.63 5.46
CA GLU A 149 18.20 3.76 4.28
C GLU A 149 17.04 2.75 4.28
N SER A 150 16.36 2.66 3.14
CA SER A 150 15.25 1.73 2.93
C SER A 150 15.26 1.28 1.47
N PRO A 151 15.18 -0.03 1.19
CA PRO A 151 15.09 -0.54 -0.17
C PRO A 151 13.94 0.08 -0.97
N ILE A 152 12.81 0.38 -0.32
CA ILE A 152 11.67 1.05 -0.96
C ILE A 152 12.00 2.49 -1.31
N LYS A 153 12.59 3.24 -0.38
CA LYS A 153 13.01 4.62 -0.63
C LYS A 153 14.03 4.69 -1.76
N ASP A 154 15.03 3.82 -1.71
CA ASP A 154 16.10 3.77 -2.72
C ASP A 154 15.55 3.35 -4.08
N LEU A 155 14.54 2.49 -4.13
CA LEU A 155 13.81 2.14 -5.35
C LEU A 155 13.01 3.33 -5.90
N LEU A 156 12.23 4.03 -5.07
CA LEU A 156 11.45 5.21 -5.46
C LEU A 156 12.34 6.35 -5.98
N LEU A 157 13.48 6.56 -5.32
CA LEU A 157 14.46 7.56 -5.69
C LEU A 157 15.46 7.05 -6.74
N LEU A 158 15.26 5.83 -7.26
CA LEU A 158 16.04 5.30 -8.37
C LEU A 158 15.61 5.99 -9.67
N CYS A 159 15.85 7.30 -9.72
CA CYS A 159 15.76 8.07 -10.94
C CYS A 159 16.84 7.58 -11.89
N VAL A 160 16.38 7.09 -13.04
CA VAL A 160 17.15 7.17 -14.26
C VAL A 160 17.10 8.65 -14.62
N LYS A 161 18.21 9.37 -14.43
CA LYS A 161 18.28 10.80 -14.76
C LYS A 161 17.78 10.99 -16.19
N ASP A 162 16.62 11.62 -16.34
CA ASP A 162 16.11 11.98 -17.66
C ASP A 162 16.95 13.13 -18.23
N GLU A 163 17.66 12.80 -19.31
CA GLU A 163 18.05 13.57 -20.50
C GLU A 163 18.58 15.03 -20.40
N GLU A 164 18.28 15.82 -19.36
CA GLU A 164 18.66 17.25 -19.33
C GLU A 164 20.09 17.52 -18.85
N ASP A 165 20.75 16.57 -18.17
CA ASP A 165 22.04 16.85 -17.50
C ASP A 165 23.28 16.20 -18.15
N ARG A 166 23.17 15.45 -19.25
CA ARG A 166 24.34 14.72 -19.79
C ARG A 166 24.36 14.64 -21.32
N GLU A 167 24.95 15.66 -21.94
CA GLU A 167 25.56 15.54 -23.27
C GLU A 167 26.66 14.43 -23.32
N GLU A 168 27.06 13.83 -22.20
CA GLU A 168 28.18 12.88 -22.11
C GLU A 168 27.85 11.37 -22.09
N GLN A 169 26.59 10.93 -22.18
CA GLN A 169 26.23 9.50 -21.98
C GLN A 169 26.12 8.63 -23.25
N GLU A 170 26.86 8.92 -24.32
CA GLU A 170 26.98 7.98 -25.45
C GLU A 170 27.79 6.70 -25.14
N ASN A 171 28.45 6.65 -23.97
CA ASN A 171 29.30 5.54 -23.53
C ASN A 171 28.92 4.99 -22.15
N GLU A 172 27.65 4.72 -21.87
CA GLU A 172 27.33 3.84 -20.73
C GLU A 172 27.94 2.46 -20.99
N ARG A 173 28.95 2.09 -20.21
CA ARG A 173 29.67 0.83 -20.40
C ARG A 173 28.73 -0.35 -20.05
N PRO A 174 28.86 -1.52 -20.69
CA PRO A 174 28.12 -2.74 -20.32
C PRO A 174 28.06 -3.03 -18.81
N ALA A 175 29.15 -2.74 -18.09
CA ALA A 175 29.23 -2.89 -16.64
C ALA A 175 28.30 -1.95 -15.86
N GLU A 176 28.05 -0.73 -16.35
CA GLU A 176 27.19 0.26 -15.72
C GLU A 176 25.71 -0.11 -15.90
N LEU A 177 25.32 -0.61 -17.07
CA LEU A 177 23.98 -1.19 -17.31
C LEU A 177 23.73 -2.43 -16.46
N GLN A 178 24.68 -3.35 -16.44
CA GLN A 178 24.59 -4.55 -15.61
C GLN A 178 24.50 -4.17 -14.12
N LYS A 179 25.26 -3.17 -13.67
CA LYS A 179 25.18 -2.63 -12.33
C LYS A 179 23.78 -2.05 -12.04
N HIS A 180 23.21 -1.27 -12.95
CA HIS A 180 21.88 -0.70 -12.78
C HIS A 180 20.80 -1.79 -12.68
N THR A 181 20.80 -2.77 -13.59
CA THR A 181 19.89 -3.92 -13.56
C THR A 181 20.03 -4.70 -12.25
N ASN A 182 21.27 -4.98 -11.82
CA ASN A 182 21.54 -5.67 -10.57
C ASN A 182 21.06 -4.84 -9.35
N SER A 183 21.19 -3.52 -9.39
CA SER A 183 20.67 -2.62 -8.35
C SER A 183 19.15 -2.70 -8.26
N VAL A 184 18.42 -2.61 -9.38
CA VAL A 184 16.96 -2.76 -9.40
C VAL A 184 16.56 -4.12 -8.81
N MET A 185 17.14 -5.22 -9.31
CA MET A 185 16.83 -6.57 -8.84
C MET A 185 17.14 -6.76 -7.35
N SER A 186 18.26 -6.21 -6.88
CA SER A 186 18.63 -6.23 -5.47
C SER A 186 17.63 -5.45 -4.62
N LEU A 187 17.27 -4.23 -5.00
CA LEU A 187 16.32 -3.40 -4.26
C LEU A 187 14.94 -4.06 -4.19
N LEU A 188 14.45 -4.64 -5.29
CA LEU A 188 13.19 -5.38 -5.31
C LEU A 188 13.22 -6.57 -4.36
N LYS A 189 14.30 -7.35 -4.37
CA LYS A 189 14.47 -8.48 -3.46
C LYS A 189 14.47 -8.02 -2.00
N HIS A 190 15.25 -6.99 -1.66
CA HIS A 190 15.33 -6.51 -0.29
C HIS A 190 14.02 -5.83 0.17
N ALA A 191 13.33 -5.09 -0.70
CA ALA A 191 12.00 -4.55 -0.43
C ALA A 191 11.02 -5.69 -0.14
N HIS A 192 11.02 -6.74 -0.95
CA HIS A 192 10.22 -7.94 -0.74
C HIS A 192 10.55 -8.67 0.56
N GLU A 193 11.81 -8.74 0.97
CA GLU A 193 12.20 -9.42 2.21
C GLU A 193 11.86 -8.62 3.47
N THR A 194 11.92 -7.29 3.40
CA THR A 194 11.81 -6.39 4.56
C THR A 194 10.42 -5.80 4.74
N GLU A 195 9.72 -5.43 3.68
CA GLU A 195 8.41 -4.80 3.75
C GLU A 195 7.30 -5.81 3.48
N ARG A 196 6.51 -6.11 4.52
CA ARG A 196 5.46 -7.14 4.48
C ARG A 196 4.36 -6.80 3.49
N TRP A 197 4.09 -5.50 3.31
CA TRP A 197 3.13 -5.04 2.31
C TRP A 197 3.50 -5.50 0.89
N THR A 198 4.78 -5.66 0.57
CA THR A 198 5.20 -6.15 -0.76
C THR A 198 5.17 -7.69 -0.91
N ARG A 199 4.84 -8.41 0.18
CA ARG A 199 4.80 -9.89 0.22
C ARG A 199 3.40 -10.46 0.16
N SER A 200 2.40 -9.68 0.56
CA SER A 200 1.03 -10.16 0.64
C SER A 200 0.41 -10.25 -0.76
N GLY A 201 -0.16 -11.40 -1.11
CA GLY A 201 -0.94 -11.52 -2.34
C GLY A 201 -2.18 -10.62 -2.32
N TRP A 202 -2.67 -10.29 -1.11
CA TRP A 202 -3.79 -9.38 -0.87
C TRP A 202 -3.45 -7.94 -1.27
N THR A 203 -2.29 -7.45 -0.85
CA THR A 203 -1.84 -6.07 -1.12
C THR A 203 -1.44 -5.87 -2.58
N LEU A 204 -1.09 -6.95 -3.30
CA LEU A 204 -0.89 -6.88 -4.75
C LEU A 204 -2.19 -6.52 -5.48
N GLN A 205 -3.34 -7.03 -5.03
CA GLN A 205 -4.65 -6.67 -5.58
C GLN A 205 -5.01 -5.22 -5.23
N GLU A 206 -4.66 -4.79 -4.01
CA GLU A 206 -4.84 -3.41 -3.56
C GLU A 206 -3.98 -2.43 -4.37
N GLY A 207 -2.73 -2.77 -4.68
CA GLY A 207 -1.81 -1.89 -5.40
C GLY A 207 -2.28 -1.48 -6.80
N VAL A 208 -3.08 -2.30 -7.47
CA VAL A 208 -3.71 -1.94 -8.77
C VAL A 208 -4.80 -0.88 -8.57
N LEU A 209 -5.60 -1.01 -7.51
CA LEU A 209 -6.68 -0.08 -7.19
C LEU A 209 -6.17 1.22 -6.57
N LEU A 210 -5.04 1.12 -5.88
CA LEU A 210 -4.44 2.18 -5.07
C LEU A 210 -3.22 2.81 -5.75
N HIS A 211 -3.12 2.76 -7.08
CA HIS A 211 -1.93 3.26 -7.79
C HIS A 211 -1.66 4.75 -7.55
N GLU A 212 -2.68 5.58 -7.31
CA GLU A 212 -2.53 6.99 -6.94
C GLU A 212 -2.38 7.21 -5.42
N THR A 213 -2.50 6.16 -4.62
CA THR A 213 -2.45 6.24 -3.16
C THR A 213 -1.04 6.55 -2.68
N GLU A 214 -0.93 7.53 -1.80
CA GLU A 214 0.32 7.95 -1.19
C GLU A 214 0.90 6.87 -0.26
N LEU A 215 2.22 6.70 -0.32
CA LEU A 215 2.98 5.85 0.58
C LEU A 215 3.33 6.65 1.85
N VAL A 216 3.00 6.09 3.01
CA VAL A 216 3.45 6.63 4.29
C VAL A 216 4.37 5.66 5.01
N ASP A 217 5.40 6.18 5.66
CA ASP A 217 6.33 5.36 6.43
C ASP A 217 5.75 4.94 7.78
N ARG A 218 6.56 4.25 8.58
CA ARG A 218 6.21 3.82 9.94
C ARG A 218 5.63 4.92 10.83
N ARG A 219 5.99 6.20 10.62
CA ARG A 219 5.52 7.34 11.41
C ARG A 219 4.36 8.10 10.75
N GLY A 220 3.87 7.65 9.60
CA GLY A 220 2.83 8.35 8.85
C GLY A 220 3.38 9.53 8.04
N CYS A 221 4.70 9.62 7.85
CA CYS A 221 5.31 10.65 7.02
C CYS A 221 5.24 10.23 5.55
N ARG A 222 5.07 11.20 4.65
CA ARG A 222 5.14 11.00 3.19
C ARG A 222 6.56 11.25 2.70
N LEU A 223 6.92 10.66 1.55
CA LEU A 223 8.18 10.94 0.88
C LEU A 223 7.96 12.02 -0.19
N PRO A 224 8.48 13.25 -0.03
CA PRO A 224 8.26 14.33 -0.98
C PRO A 224 9.25 14.27 -2.16
N GLY A 225 8.79 14.71 -3.33
CA GLY A 225 9.62 14.78 -4.54
C GLY A 225 8.83 15.28 -5.75
N LYS A 226 9.38 16.28 -6.47
CA LYS A 226 8.75 16.81 -7.70
C LYS A 226 8.78 15.85 -8.90
N HIS A 227 9.51 14.74 -8.77
CA HIS A 227 9.70 13.75 -9.82
C HIS A 227 8.67 12.62 -9.77
N PHE A 228 7.81 12.61 -8.75
CA PHE A 228 6.74 11.61 -8.64
C PHE A 228 5.63 11.89 -9.65
N TRP A 229 5.03 10.82 -10.17
CA TRP A 229 4.19 10.87 -11.36
C TRP A 229 2.85 11.56 -11.12
N TYR A 230 2.25 11.35 -9.95
CA TYR A 230 0.89 11.81 -9.63
C TYR A 230 0.86 13.09 -8.79
N GLY A 231 2.02 13.62 -8.37
CA GLY A 231 2.07 14.78 -7.48
C GLY A 231 3.47 15.03 -6.92
N ASP A 232 3.52 15.66 -5.74
CA ASP A 232 4.77 15.95 -5.04
C ASP A 232 5.11 14.95 -3.93
N GLN A 233 4.39 13.83 -3.86
CA GLN A 233 4.58 12.74 -2.89
C GLN A 233 4.64 11.39 -3.61
N ALA A 234 5.41 10.45 -3.05
CA ALA A 234 5.50 9.10 -3.60
C ALA A 234 4.18 8.34 -3.45
N THR A 235 3.73 7.70 -4.52
CA THR A 235 2.55 6.83 -4.56
C THR A 235 2.92 5.38 -4.85
N VAL A 236 1.93 4.49 -4.77
CA VAL A 236 2.08 3.09 -5.20
C VAL A 236 2.53 3.00 -6.67
N GLY A 237 1.99 3.85 -7.53
CA GLY A 237 2.35 3.90 -8.94
C GLY A 237 3.83 4.19 -9.15
N ASP A 238 4.41 5.08 -8.34
CA ASP A 238 5.84 5.42 -8.41
C ASP A 238 6.75 4.22 -8.10
N LEU A 239 6.33 3.26 -7.27
CA LEU A 239 7.10 2.02 -7.02
C LEU A 239 7.31 1.20 -8.30
N THR A 240 6.39 1.32 -9.25
CA THR A 240 6.45 0.56 -10.49
C THR A 240 7.30 1.22 -11.56
N VAL A 241 7.59 2.52 -11.45
CA VAL A 241 8.25 3.32 -12.49
C VAL A 241 9.65 2.78 -12.82
N PRO A 242 10.57 2.54 -11.86
CA PRO A 242 11.90 2.04 -12.18
C PRO A 242 11.87 0.66 -12.86
N ILE A 243 10.91 -0.18 -12.47
CA ILE A 243 10.75 -1.55 -12.98
C ILE A 243 10.22 -1.52 -14.41
N THR A 244 9.14 -0.76 -14.63
CA THR A 244 8.48 -0.61 -15.93
C THR A 244 9.44 0.02 -16.94
N ARG A 245 10.21 1.03 -16.51
CA ARG A 245 11.21 1.67 -17.36
C ARG A 245 12.32 0.70 -17.76
N LEU A 246 12.88 -0.06 -16.82
CA LEU A 246 13.90 -1.07 -17.13
C LEU A 246 13.36 -2.15 -18.08
N ALA A 247 12.15 -2.66 -17.83
CA ALA A 247 11.52 -3.67 -18.66
C ALA A 247 11.28 -3.16 -20.09
N TRP A 248 10.78 -1.92 -20.22
CA TRP A 248 10.56 -1.28 -21.52
C TRP A 248 11.87 -1.13 -22.30
N GLU A 249 12.92 -0.60 -21.69
CA GLU A 249 14.21 -0.43 -22.37
C GLU A 249 14.84 -1.77 -22.77
N ILE A 250 14.76 -2.80 -21.93
CA ILE A 250 15.23 -4.15 -22.31
C ILE A 250 14.44 -4.69 -23.51
N ALA A 251 13.11 -4.48 -23.54
CA ALA A 251 12.26 -4.95 -24.62
C ALA A 251 12.60 -4.25 -25.96
N ILE A 252 12.76 -2.93 -25.94
CA ILE A 252 13.15 -2.17 -27.14
C ILE A 252 14.57 -2.55 -27.58
N ALA A 253 15.50 -2.73 -26.63
CA ALA A 253 16.86 -3.15 -26.94
C ALA A 253 16.91 -4.53 -27.62
N TYR A 254 16.10 -5.47 -27.12
CA TYR A 254 15.94 -6.78 -27.74
C TYR A 254 15.37 -6.66 -29.15
N PHE A 255 14.36 -5.80 -29.36
CA PHE A 255 13.81 -5.53 -30.69
C PHE A 255 14.91 -5.02 -31.64
N ILE A 256 15.64 -3.98 -31.25
CA ILE A 256 16.73 -3.39 -32.05
C ILE A 256 17.77 -4.45 -32.41
N LYS A 257 18.22 -5.25 -31.42
CA LYS A 257 19.20 -6.32 -31.65
C LYS A 257 18.68 -7.39 -32.61
N SER A 258 17.38 -7.71 -32.55
CA SER A 258 16.76 -8.74 -33.39
C SER A 258 16.43 -8.29 -34.82
N GLN A 259 15.98 -7.05 -34.99
CA GLN A 259 15.48 -6.53 -36.26
C GLN A 259 16.50 -5.66 -37.01
N GLY A 260 17.51 -5.14 -36.31
CA GLY A 260 18.53 -4.26 -36.87
C GLY A 260 18.09 -2.81 -37.07
N TYR A 261 16.89 -2.43 -36.60
CA TYR A 261 16.37 -1.07 -36.66
C TYR A 261 15.51 -0.74 -35.42
N GLU A 262 15.22 0.54 -35.23
CA GLU A 262 14.41 1.06 -34.12
C GLU A 262 12.91 0.81 -34.33
N PRO A 263 12.18 0.30 -33.32
CA PRO A 263 10.73 0.18 -33.42
C PRO A 263 10.07 1.56 -33.43
N ASP A 264 9.02 1.71 -34.23
CA ASP A 264 8.18 2.90 -34.19
C ASP A 264 7.27 2.86 -32.96
N VAL A 265 7.66 3.58 -31.91
CA VAL A 265 6.94 3.67 -30.63
C VAL A 265 6.35 5.06 -30.36
N GLY A 266 6.34 5.94 -31.38
CA GLY A 266 5.73 7.28 -31.30
C GLY A 266 6.39 8.26 -30.32
N SER A 267 7.50 7.88 -29.67
CA SER A 267 8.31 8.69 -28.75
C SER A 267 9.80 8.44 -28.99
N PRO A 268 10.70 9.39 -28.66
CA PRO A 268 12.14 9.15 -28.71
C PRO A 268 12.53 7.94 -27.86
N ILE A 269 13.34 7.05 -28.43
CA ILE A 269 13.89 5.90 -27.71
C ILE A 269 15.06 6.38 -26.83
N PRO A 270 15.12 6.02 -25.54
CA PRO A 270 16.21 6.41 -24.67
C PRO A 270 17.54 5.87 -25.18
N LYS A 271 18.61 6.66 -25.08
CA LYS A 271 19.95 6.25 -25.49
C LYS A 271 20.41 4.95 -24.83
N ARG A 272 19.99 4.72 -23.57
CA ARG A 272 20.30 3.52 -22.78
C ARG A 272 19.85 2.21 -23.46
N THR A 273 18.74 2.26 -24.17
CA THR A 273 18.20 1.14 -24.95
C THR A 273 19.16 0.69 -26.06
N HIS A 274 19.84 1.63 -26.73
CA HIS A 274 20.85 1.30 -27.74
C HIS A 274 22.08 0.62 -27.11
N ALA A 275 22.46 1.05 -25.91
CA ALA A 275 23.55 0.43 -25.18
C ALA A 275 23.19 -1.00 -24.76
N PHE A 276 21.95 -1.26 -24.30
CA PHE A 276 21.45 -2.61 -24.05
C PHE A 276 21.46 -3.50 -25.31
N ALA A 277 21.11 -2.95 -26.48
CA ALA A 277 21.08 -3.72 -27.74
C ALA A 277 22.46 -4.18 -28.21
N ARG A 278 23.53 -3.52 -27.74
CA ARG A 278 24.94 -3.84 -28.04
C ARG A 278 25.56 -4.83 -27.07
N LEU A 279 24.88 -5.17 -25.96
CA LEU A 279 25.35 -6.21 -25.04
C LEU A 279 25.41 -7.57 -25.77
N PRO A 280 26.41 -8.42 -25.46
CA PRO A 280 26.56 -9.74 -26.08
C PRO A 280 25.32 -10.62 -25.93
#